data_AF-A0A6J4K6L8-F1
#
_entry.id   AF-A0A6J4K6L8-F1
#
_cell.length_a   1.000
_cell.length_b   1.000
_cell.length_c   1.000
_cell.angle_alpha   90.00
_cell.angle_beta   90.00
_cell.angle_gamma   90.00
#
_symmetry.space_group_name_H-M   'P 1'
#
loop_
_entity.id
_entity.type
_entity.pdbx_description
1 polymer ?
#
loop_
_entity_poly.entity_id
_entity_poly.type
_entity_poly.pdbx_seq_one_letter_code
_entity_poly.pdbx_strand_id
1 'polypeptide(L)'
;SYVAGQRAEQLAAVAGARKRLYFMRERILELGPVGEGYLTELIHARPHTWKADVERLFALLEEVGEERFLRLLQRALFQRLYGAEYVVRIAAEVAS
;
A
#
# COMPACT_ATOMS: atom_id res chain seq x y z
N SER A 1 3.02 -10.40 -18.86
CA SER A 1 2.96 -8.97 -18.51
C SER A 1 1.87 -8.81 -17.48
N TYR A 2 2.22 -8.68 -16.20
CA TYR A 2 1.28 -8.49 -15.10
C TYR A 2 1.24 -6.99 -14.85
N VAL A 3 0.15 -6.31 -15.21
CA VAL A 3 0.03 -4.87 -15.00
C VAL A 3 -0.49 -4.67 -13.58
N ALA A 4 0.37 -4.14 -12.71
CA ALA A 4 0.05 -3.82 -11.33
C ALA A 4 -1.28 -3.03 -11.26
N GLY A 5 -2.25 -3.52 -10.47
CA GLY A 5 -3.56 -2.88 -10.31
C GLY A 5 -4.74 -3.50 -11.08
N GLN A 6 -4.52 -4.41 -12.04
CA GLN A 6 -5.59 -5.01 -12.85
C GLN A 6 -6.71 -5.67 -12.01
N ARG A 7 -6.37 -6.38 -10.93
CA ARG A 7 -7.37 -7.06 -10.07
C ARG A 7 -8.30 -6.07 -9.38
N ALA A 8 -7.77 -4.96 -8.90
CA ALA A 8 -8.55 -3.99 -8.15
C ALA A 8 -9.46 -3.15 -9.08
N GLU A 9 -9.02 -2.90 -10.31
CA GLU A 9 -9.85 -2.27 -11.35
C GLU A 9 -10.98 -3.19 -11.80
N GLN A 10 -10.71 -4.48 -12.03
CA GLN A 10 -11.74 -5.48 -12.30
C GLN A 10 -12.78 -5.54 -11.17
N LEU A 11 -12.33 -5.51 -9.92
CA LEU A 11 -13.22 -5.46 -8.77
C LEU A 11 -14.08 -4.19 -8.73
N ALA A 12 -13.51 -3.03 -9.10
CA ALA A 12 -14.27 -1.78 -9.18
C ALA A 12 -15.36 -1.84 -10.26
N ALA A 13 -15.07 -2.45 -11.42
CA ALA A 13 -16.02 -2.58 -12.51
C ALA A 13 -17.24 -3.47 -12.15
N VAL A 14 -17.03 -4.50 -11.33
CA VAL A 14 -18.10 -5.44 -10.94
C VAL A 14 -18.79 -5.03 -9.64
N ALA A 15 -18.07 -4.39 -8.71
CA ALA A 15 -18.48 -4.28 -7.32
C ALA A 15 -18.41 -2.84 -6.75
N GLY A 16 -17.87 -1.88 -7.52
CA GLY A 16 -17.82 -0.46 -7.17
C GLY A 16 -16.59 -0.03 -6.34
N ALA A 17 -16.36 1.29 -6.28
CA ALA A 17 -15.15 1.88 -5.70
C ALA A 17 -14.92 1.57 -4.21
N ARG A 18 -15.99 1.47 -3.40
CA ARG A 18 -15.86 1.13 -1.96
C ARG A 18 -15.33 -0.29 -1.75
N LYS A 19 -15.81 -1.26 -2.53
CA LYS A 19 -15.32 -2.65 -2.46
C LYS A 19 -13.89 -2.77 -2.97
N ARG A 20 -13.53 -2.00 -4.01
CA ARG A 20 -12.13 -1.87 -4.46
C ARG A 20 -11.20 -1.40 -3.34
N LEU A 21 -11.53 -0.30 -2.67
CA LEU A 21 -10.68 0.24 -1.60
C LEU A 21 -10.57 -0.71 -0.41
N TYR A 22 -11.67 -1.39 -0.04
CA TYR A 22 -11.66 -2.40 1.00
C TYR A 22 -10.69 -3.54 0.65
N PHE A 23 -10.79 -4.09 -0.56
CA PHE A 23 -9.90 -5.14 -1.05
C PHE A 23 -8.43 -4.69 -1.02
N MET A 24 -8.11 -3.50 -1.55
CA MET A 24 -6.75 -2.97 -1.54
C MET A 24 -6.19 -2.85 -0.11
N ARG A 25 -7.01 -2.36 0.83
CA ARG A 25 -6.63 -2.28 2.25
C ARG A 25 -6.42 -3.67 2.86
N GLU A 26 -7.31 -4.61 2.57
CA GLU A 26 -7.21 -6.00 3.05
C GLU A 26 -5.92 -6.67 2.59
N ARG A 27 -5.54 -6.48 1.32
CA ARG A 27 -4.26 -6.99 0.78
C ARG A 27 -3.03 -6.45 1.51
N ILE A 28 -3.08 -5.23 2.04
CA ILE A 28 -1.99 -4.66 2.86
C ILE A 28 -2.06 -5.20 4.30
N LEU A 29 -3.26 -5.44 4.85
CA LEU A 29 -3.43 -6.02 6.18
C LEU A 29 -2.95 -7.48 6.25
N GLU A 30 -3.10 -8.25 5.18
CA GLU A 30 -2.62 -9.64 5.07
C GLU A 30 -1.09 -9.76 5.24
N LEU A 31 -0.35 -8.65 5.16
CA LEU A 31 1.09 -8.58 5.51
C LEU A 31 1.35 -8.72 7.02
N GLY A 32 0.30 -8.88 7.83
CA GLY A 32 0.37 -9.08 9.27
C GLY A 32 0.75 -7.80 10.02
N PRO A 33 1.45 -7.92 11.17
CA PRO A 33 1.66 -6.81 12.10
C PRO A 33 2.31 -5.55 11.48
N VAL A 34 3.16 -5.72 10.46
CA VAL A 34 3.78 -4.59 9.75
C VAL A 34 2.74 -3.82 8.93
N GLY A 35 1.88 -4.53 8.20
CA GLY A 35 0.82 -3.92 7.40
C GLY A 35 -0.22 -3.23 8.28
N GLU A 36 -0.66 -3.91 9.34
CA GLU A 36 -1.56 -3.35 10.36
C GLU A 36 -0.99 -2.10 11.02
N GLY A 37 0.26 -2.17 11.49
CA GLY A 37 0.95 -1.04 12.13
C GLY A 37 1.09 0.15 11.19
N TYR A 38 1.54 -0.09 9.96
CA TYR A 38 1.71 1.01 9.00
C TYR A 38 0.37 1.67 8.62
N LEU A 39 -0.68 0.89 8.37
CA LEU A 39 -2.00 1.44 8.05
C LEU A 39 -2.61 2.21 9.23
N THR A 40 -2.40 1.75 10.45
CA THR A 40 -2.86 2.45 11.67
C THR A 40 -2.23 3.83 11.76
N GLU A 41 -0.90 3.90 11.69
CA GLU A 41 -0.19 5.18 11.76
C GLU A 41 -0.48 6.09 10.56
N LEU A 42 -0.63 5.53 9.36
CA LEU A 42 -1.03 6.26 8.17
C LEU A 42 -2.39 6.94 8.35
N ILE A 43 -3.39 6.21 8.83
CA ILE A 43 -4.75 6.74 9.02
C ILE A 43 -4.75 7.83 10.10
N HIS A 44 -3.98 7.66 11.18
CA HIS A 44 -3.82 8.68 12.22
C HIS A 44 -3.12 9.94 11.70
N ALA A 45 -2.04 9.78 10.93
CA ALA A 45 -1.27 10.90 10.40
C ALA A 45 -1.98 11.64 9.25
N ARG A 46 -2.85 10.95 8.51
CA ARG A 46 -3.45 11.44 7.25
C ARG A 46 -4.96 11.14 7.16
N PRO A 47 -5.78 11.60 8.10
CA PRO A 47 -7.20 11.22 8.18
C PRO A 47 -8.01 11.60 6.92
N HIS A 48 -7.57 12.59 6.16
CA HIS A 48 -8.26 13.07 4.96
C HIS A 48 -7.73 12.48 3.64
N THR A 49 -6.50 11.95 3.61
CA THR A 49 -5.85 11.52 2.35
C THR A 49 -5.47 10.05 2.31
N TRP A 50 -5.57 9.31 3.44
CA TRP A 50 -5.11 7.92 3.56
C TRP A 50 -5.66 6.97 2.48
N LYS A 51 -6.84 7.24 1.91
CA LYS A 51 -7.42 6.42 0.85
C LYS A 51 -6.54 6.41 -0.40
N ALA A 52 -6.06 7.58 -0.82
CA ALA A 52 -5.16 7.71 -1.95
C ALA A 52 -3.80 7.07 -1.65
N ASP A 53 -3.34 7.16 -0.40
CA ASP A 53 -2.14 6.46 0.05
C ASP A 53 -2.31 4.93 -0.06
N VAL A 54 -3.44 4.36 0.36
CA VAL A 54 -3.74 2.92 0.23
C VAL A 54 -3.71 2.46 -1.23
N GLU A 55 -4.32 3.23 -2.13
CA GLU A 55 -4.31 2.91 -3.57
C GLU A 55 -2.87 2.86 -4.13
N ARG A 56 -2.05 3.85 -3.76
CA ARG A 56 -0.65 3.92 -4.22
C ARG A 56 0.24 2.86 -3.58
N LEU A 57 0.02 2.54 -2.31
CA LEU A 57 0.70 1.44 -1.60
C LEU A 57 0.35 0.09 -2.22
N PHE A 58 -0.92 -0.14 -2.55
CA PHE A 58 -1.34 -1.36 -3.23
C PHE A 58 -0.73 -1.49 -4.62
N ALA A 59 -0.68 -0.39 -5.40
CA ALA A 59 0.00 -0.39 -6.69
C ALA A 59 1.49 -0.74 -6.55
N LEU A 60 2.19 -0.17 -5.56
CA LEU A 60 3.58 -0.50 -5.28
C LEU A 60 3.74 -1.96 -4.84
N LEU A 61 2.85 -2.50 -3.99
CA LEU A 61 2.83 -3.91 -3.59
C LEU A 61 2.74 -4.84 -4.81
N GLU A 62 1.83 -4.56 -5.74
CA GLU A 62 1.67 -5.36 -6.97
C GLU A 62 2.90 -5.26 -7.90
N GLU A 63 3.59 -4.11 -7.89
CA GLU A 63 4.80 -3.90 -8.70
C GLU A 63 6.02 -4.63 -8.14
N VAL A 64 6.28 -4.50 -6.84
CA VAL A 64 7.53 -4.97 -6.22
C VAL A 64 7.41 -6.34 -5.59
N GLY A 65 6.18 -6.85 -5.42
CA GLY A 65 5.88 -8.11 -4.75
C GLY A 65 5.92 -8.02 -3.22
N GLU A 66 5.29 -9.00 -2.58
CA GLU A 66 5.02 -9.02 -1.14
C GLU A 66 6.27 -8.90 -0.27
N GLU A 67 7.28 -9.76 -0.48
CA GLU A 67 8.49 -9.78 0.34
C GLU A 67 9.27 -8.46 0.31
N ARG A 68 9.38 -7.87 -0.89
CA ARG A 68 10.09 -6.60 -1.05
C ARG A 68 9.27 -5.47 -0.46
N PHE A 69 7.96 -5.44 -0.68
CA PHE A 69 7.06 -4.44 -0.12
C PHE A 69 7.06 -4.47 1.41
N LEU A 70 7.06 -5.66 2.02
CA LEU A 70 7.13 -5.83 3.48
C LEU A 70 8.38 -5.15 4.07
N ARG A 71 9.55 -5.34 3.44
CA ARG A 71 10.80 -4.68 3.88
C ARG A 71 10.73 -3.16 3.75
N LEU A 72 10.09 -2.64 2.70
CA LEU A 72 9.89 -1.20 2.52
C LEU A 72 8.98 -0.62 3.60
N LEU A 73 7.87 -1.30 3.92
CA LEU A 73 6.97 -0.89 5.00
C LEU A 73 7.66 -0.93 6.37
N GLN A 74 8.44 -1.98 6.66
CA GLN A 74 9.22 -2.07 7.90
C GLN A 74 10.17 -0.88 8.05
N ARG A 75 10.89 -0.52 6.99
CA ARG A 75 11.80 0.64 7.00
C ARG A 75 11.04 1.95 7.19
N ALA A 76 9.95 2.15 6.47
CA ALA A 76 9.13 3.36 6.60
C ALA A 76 8.51 3.49 8.00
N LEU A 77 8.02 2.38 8.57
CA LEU A 77 7.46 2.33 9.92
C LEU A 77 8.53 2.66 10.98
N PHE A 78 9.72 2.06 10.88
CA PHE A 78 10.85 2.34 11.76
C PHE A 78 11.28 3.81 11.71
N GLN A 79 11.28 4.41 10.52
CA GLN A 79 11.61 5.82 10.31
C GLN A 79 10.45 6.78 10.58
N ARG A 80 9.27 6.27 10.96
CA ARG A 80 8.02 7.05 11.16
C ARG A 80 7.62 7.88 9.94
N LEU A 81 7.85 7.35 8.75
CA LEU A 81 7.51 7.99 7.48
C LEU A 81 6.15 7.48 7.00
N TYR A 82 5.10 8.22 7.32
CA TYR A 82 3.72 7.87 6.99
C TYR A 82 3.25 8.59 5.74
N GLY A 83 2.98 7.82 4.69
CA GLY A 83 2.60 8.31 3.37
C GLY A 83 3.18 7.44 2.26
N ALA A 84 2.39 7.20 1.22
CA ALA A 84 2.81 6.33 0.12
C ALA A 84 4.04 6.88 -0.62
N GLU A 85 4.20 8.20 -0.70
CA GLU A 85 5.35 8.83 -1.35
C GLU A 85 6.69 8.52 -0.67
N TYR A 86 6.68 8.27 0.65
CA TYR A 86 7.89 7.89 1.37
C TYR A 86 8.30 6.46 1.04
N VAL A 87 7.34 5.54 1.03
CA VAL A 87 7.59 4.12 0.69
C VAL A 87 8.08 3.99 -0.75
N VAL A 88 7.49 4.75 -1.69
CA VAL A 88 7.96 4.82 -3.09
C VAL A 88 9.39 5.35 -3.19
N ARG A 89 9.74 6.38 -2.42
CA ARG A 89 11.11 6.92 -2.43
C ARG A 89 12.13 5.90 -1.93
N ILE A 90 11.81 5.21 -0.82
CA ILE A 90 12.65 4.13 -0.30
C ILE A 90 12.81 3.02 -1.35
N ALA A 91 11.74 2.67 -2.09
CA ALA A 91 11.80 1.67 -3.15
C ALA A 91 12.79 2.08 -4.26
N ALA A 92 12.78 3.35 -4.66
CA ALA A 92 13.69 3.88 -5.67
C ALA A 92 15.15 3.88 -5.19
N GLU A 93 15.39 4.26 -3.92
CA GLU A 93 16.74 4.25 -3.30
C GLU A 93 17.36 2.85 -3.19
N VAL A 94 16.54 1.80 -3.10
CA VAL A 94 16.99 0.40 -2.99
C VAL A 94 17.17 -0.25 -4.37
N ALA A 95 16.67 0.38 -5.43
CA ALA A 95 16.80 -0.11 -6.81
C ALA A 95 18.02 0.45 -7.55
N SER A 96 18.60 1.55 -7.05
CA SER A 96 19.86 2.15 -7.52
C SER A 96 21.08 1.48 -6.92
#